data_AF-A0A0E3P744-F1
#
_entry.id   AF-A0A0E3P744-F1
#
_cell.length_a   1.000
_cell.length_b   1.000
_cell.length_c   1.000
_cell.angle_alpha   90.00
_cell.angle_beta   90.00
_cell.angle_gamma   90.00
#
_symmetry.space_group_name_H-M   'P 1'
#
loop_
_entity.id
_entity.type
_entity.pdbx_description
1 polymer ?
#
loop_
_entity_poly.entity_id
_entity_poly.type
_entity_poly.pdbx_seq_one_letter_code
_entity_poly.pdbx_strand_id
1 'polypeptide(L)'
;MELYDINGQKLYYEFSVYKENTLISRIDIGANKTLGSALRRIEINPKHYNVAEVMGKSIESARIKYPTGKIVSTNMVVYDYPSVGAMTIVRDKTTGIEHRIFVDAYTLEEVQDKPATETALGVWSMYEQVSKDKMDENLNDWQKSEQFTKKLEQEGNNIGIDISAPITEENIKKLSDKLNTISKVVSSPCNSTVMPTTTDASTKALLRDDSTQVILDVDTVGQEKNFYCVPATAEMIADWHGYSFTQDYIYQEMGGTNGDTTGIGPTAALSWYKLSRNEGGLGATRSYKTTSLSFTKAMSEIDYYRPFASFTSNHCRACAGYWVFYDSADDCLYINDPGSGGSVYWEAVSGSPEGLRIYVIF
;
A
#
# COMPACT_ATOMS: atom_id res chain seq x y z
N MET A 1 3.01 -7.10 -16.36
CA MET A 1 1.75 -7.89 -16.40
C MET A 1 0.58 -6.93 -16.24
N GLU A 2 -0.63 -7.34 -16.61
CA GLU A 2 -1.85 -6.56 -16.35
C GLU A 2 -2.56 -7.09 -15.10
N LEU A 3 -2.97 -6.19 -14.22
CA LEU A 3 -3.78 -6.48 -13.05
C LEU A 3 -5.17 -5.89 -13.24
N TYR A 4 -6.20 -6.66 -12.92
CA TYR A 4 -7.59 -6.30 -13.11
C TYR A 4 -8.32 -6.09 -11.79
N ASP A 5 -9.38 -5.30 -11.83
CA ASP A 5 -10.39 -5.23 -10.80
C ASP A 5 -11.26 -6.50 -10.83
N ILE A 6 -11.92 -6.81 -9.71
CA ILE A 6 -12.85 -7.95 -9.61
C ILE A 6 -14.05 -7.84 -10.55
N ASN A 7 -14.31 -6.65 -11.11
CA ASN A 7 -15.32 -6.39 -12.12
C ASN A 7 -14.77 -6.48 -13.57
N GLY A 8 -13.53 -6.91 -13.74
CA GLY A 8 -12.90 -7.17 -15.05
C GLY A 8 -12.33 -5.95 -15.76
N GLN A 9 -12.36 -4.78 -15.13
CA GLN A 9 -11.72 -3.57 -15.64
C GLN A 9 -10.23 -3.55 -15.28
N LYS A 10 -9.36 -3.11 -16.18
CA LYS A 10 -7.91 -3.02 -15.88
C LYS A 10 -7.66 -1.99 -14.78
N LEU A 11 -6.83 -2.34 -13.80
CA LEU A 11 -6.38 -1.44 -12.75
C LEU A 11 -4.98 -0.94 -13.04
N TYR A 12 -4.04 -1.87 -13.22
CA TYR A 12 -2.62 -1.55 -13.26
C TYR A 12 -1.86 -2.31 -14.35
N TYR A 13 -0.80 -1.68 -14.84
CA TYR A 13 0.33 -2.35 -15.45
C TYR A 13 1.40 -2.55 -14.38
N GLU A 14 1.70 -3.79 -14.04
CA GLU A 14 2.77 -4.15 -13.10
C GLU A 14 4.08 -4.40 -13.87
N PHE A 15 5.15 -3.73 -13.47
CA PHE A 15 6.49 -3.88 -14.01
C PHE A 15 7.43 -4.44 -12.96
N SER A 16 8.14 -5.52 -13.30
CA SER A 16 9.17 -6.09 -12.44
C SER A 16 10.53 -5.45 -12.72
N VAL A 17 11.23 -5.04 -11.66
CA VAL A 17 12.57 -4.45 -11.73
C VAL A 17 13.59 -5.47 -11.23
N TYR A 18 14.59 -5.77 -12.06
CA TYR A 18 15.63 -6.74 -11.75
C TYR A 18 17.00 -6.07 -11.65
N LYS A 19 17.79 -6.52 -10.68
CA LYS A 19 19.24 -6.30 -10.62
C LYS A 19 19.94 -7.65 -10.67
N GLU A 20 20.75 -7.88 -11.70
CA GLU A 20 21.51 -9.13 -11.86
C GLU A 20 20.62 -10.39 -11.70
N ASN A 21 19.47 -10.40 -12.37
CA ASN A 21 18.41 -11.42 -12.32
C ASN A 21 17.68 -11.57 -10.97
N THR A 22 18.01 -10.77 -9.95
CA THR A 22 17.28 -10.72 -8.69
C THR A 22 16.15 -9.71 -8.81
N LEU A 23 14.91 -10.11 -8.51
CA LEU A 23 13.78 -9.18 -8.43
C LEU A 23 13.98 -8.28 -7.21
N ILE A 24 14.12 -6.97 -7.45
CA ILE A 24 14.34 -5.98 -6.40
C ILE A 24 13.14 -5.07 -6.18
N SER A 25 12.24 -4.97 -7.16
CA SER A 25 11.04 -4.14 -7.03
C SER A 25 9.93 -4.57 -8.00
N ARG A 26 8.69 -4.24 -7.63
CA ARG A 26 7.55 -4.19 -8.54
C ARG A 26 6.96 -2.79 -8.54
N ILE A 27 6.62 -2.29 -9.72
CA ILE A 27 6.03 -0.96 -9.91
C ILE A 27 4.66 -1.12 -10.54
N ASP A 28 3.63 -0.59 -9.89
CA ASP A 28 2.27 -0.54 -10.42
C ASP A 28 1.98 0.83 -11.01
N ILE A 29 1.61 0.85 -12.28
CA ILE A 29 1.20 2.05 -13.02
C ILE A 29 -0.29 1.98 -13.35
N GLY A 30 -1.03 3.02 -13.02
CA GLY A 30 -2.46 3.16 -13.30
C GLY A 30 -2.81 2.94 -14.76
N ALA A 31 -3.81 2.10 -15.04
CA ALA A 31 -4.38 1.92 -16.37
C ALA A 31 -5.56 2.86 -16.65
N ASN A 32 -6.05 3.56 -15.61
CA ASN A 32 -7.20 4.45 -15.71
C ASN A 32 -7.00 5.72 -14.88
N LYS A 33 -7.06 6.87 -15.56
CA LYS A 33 -6.92 8.21 -14.99
C LYS A 33 -7.95 8.58 -13.91
N THR A 34 -9.07 7.85 -13.81
CA THR A 34 -10.05 8.09 -12.74
C THR A 34 -9.61 7.52 -11.39
N LEU A 35 -8.49 6.78 -11.35
CA LEU A 35 -7.96 6.15 -10.14
C LEU A 35 -6.79 6.91 -9.50
N GLY A 36 -6.50 8.13 -9.94
CA GLY A 36 -5.52 9.02 -9.31
C GLY A 36 -4.27 9.20 -10.17
N SER A 37 -3.14 9.38 -9.49
CA SER A 37 -1.82 9.48 -10.12
C SER A 37 -1.48 8.27 -11.00
N ALA A 38 -0.57 8.48 -11.95
CA ALA A 38 -0.10 7.40 -12.82
C ALA A 38 0.72 6.38 -12.03
N LEU A 39 1.59 6.82 -11.12
CA LEU A 39 2.25 5.91 -10.19
C LEU A 39 1.26 5.50 -9.10
N ARG A 40 1.06 4.19 -8.92
CA ARG A 40 0.25 3.65 -7.81
C ARG A 40 1.13 3.19 -6.66
N ARG A 41 2.11 2.35 -6.95
CA ARG A 41 2.90 1.64 -5.94
C ARG A 41 4.30 1.28 -6.44
N ILE A 42 5.29 1.33 -5.54
CA ILE A 42 6.63 0.78 -5.71
C ILE A 42 6.91 -0.18 -4.56
N GLU A 43 6.77 -1.47 -4.79
CA GLU A 43 7.08 -2.53 -3.83
C GLU A 43 8.59 -2.80 -3.79
N ILE A 44 9.14 -2.93 -2.58
CA ILE A 44 10.57 -3.11 -2.34
C ILE A 44 10.83 -4.55 -1.92
N ASN A 45 11.78 -5.21 -2.58
CA ASN A 45 12.12 -6.62 -2.35
C ASN A 45 10.87 -7.52 -2.30
N PRO A 46 10.01 -7.45 -3.33
CA PRO A 46 8.71 -8.10 -3.31
C PRO A 46 8.86 -9.62 -3.23
N LYS A 47 7.91 -10.27 -2.57
CA LYS A 47 7.84 -11.74 -2.59
C LYS A 47 7.49 -12.22 -3.99
N HIS A 48 8.15 -13.29 -4.43
CA HIS A 48 7.83 -13.90 -5.72
C HIS A 48 6.48 -14.64 -5.64
N TYR A 49 5.69 -14.51 -6.72
CA TYR A 49 4.54 -15.36 -6.98
C TYR A 49 4.59 -15.81 -8.45
N ASN A 50 4.10 -17.02 -8.73
CA ASN A 50 4.12 -17.60 -10.07
C ASN A 50 2.74 -17.46 -10.72
N VAL A 51 2.63 -16.52 -11.66
CA VAL A 51 1.37 -16.23 -12.37
C VAL A 51 0.74 -17.48 -12.99
N ALA A 52 1.53 -18.33 -13.63
CA ALA A 52 1.00 -19.53 -14.29
C ALA A 52 0.44 -20.55 -13.26
N GLU A 53 1.10 -20.68 -12.12
CA GLU A 53 0.67 -21.54 -11.02
C GLU A 53 -0.62 -21.01 -10.38
N VAL A 54 -0.67 -19.72 -10.03
CA VAL A 54 -1.84 -19.09 -9.41
C VAL A 54 -3.06 -19.17 -10.33
N MET A 55 -2.89 -18.85 -11.62
CA MET A 55 -3.97 -18.99 -12.61
C MET A 55 -4.39 -20.45 -12.81
N GLY A 56 -3.42 -21.37 -12.85
CA GLY A 56 -3.68 -22.81 -12.94
C GLY A 56 -4.52 -23.31 -11.75
N LYS A 57 -4.19 -22.86 -10.54
CA LYS A 57 -4.91 -23.20 -9.32
C LYS A 57 -6.34 -22.64 -9.32
N SER A 58 -6.53 -21.40 -9.76
CA SER A 58 -7.86 -20.79 -9.91
C SER A 58 -8.74 -21.56 -10.90
N ILE A 59 -8.17 -22.01 -12.03
CA ILE A 59 -8.85 -22.85 -13.01
C ILE A 59 -9.22 -24.23 -12.43
N GLU A 60 -8.30 -24.85 -11.68
CA GLU A 60 -8.53 -26.13 -11.00
C GLU A 60 -9.71 -26.01 -10.03
N SER A 61 -9.69 -25.02 -9.13
CA SER A 61 -10.76 -24.76 -8.17
C SER A 61 -12.11 -24.52 -8.85
N ALA A 62 -12.13 -23.78 -9.96
CA ALA A 62 -13.35 -23.56 -10.74
C ALA A 62 -13.90 -24.86 -11.35
N ARG A 63 -13.04 -25.74 -11.88
CA ARG A 63 -13.47 -27.03 -12.45
C ARG A 63 -13.97 -28.01 -11.38
N ILE A 64 -13.42 -27.97 -10.17
CA ILE A 64 -13.89 -28.80 -9.06
C ILE A 64 -15.30 -28.38 -8.63
N LYS A 65 -15.54 -27.07 -8.49
CA LYS A 65 -16.84 -26.54 -8.05
C LYS A 65 -17.92 -26.57 -9.12
N TYR A 66 -17.52 -26.35 -10.38
CA TYR A 66 -18.43 -26.29 -11.53
C TYR A 66 -17.95 -27.24 -12.64
N PRO A 67 -18.03 -28.57 -12.43
CA PRO A 67 -17.44 -29.56 -13.34
C PRO A 67 -18.03 -29.55 -14.75
N THR A 68 -19.28 -29.10 -14.89
CA THR A 68 -19.96 -28.95 -16.19
C THR A 68 -19.94 -27.52 -16.71
N GLY A 69 -19.39 -26.57 -15.94
CA GLY A 69 -19.34 -25.15 -16.28
C GLY A 69 -18.33 -24.86 -17.39
N LYS A 70 -18.59 -23.79 -18.15
CA LYS A 70 -17.67 -23.28 -19.16
C LYS A 70 -16.85 -22.14 -18.56
N ILE A 71 -15.52 -22.27 -18.57
CA ILE A 71 -14.63 -21.17 -18.21
C ILE A 71 -14.79 -20.04 -19.24
N VAL A 72 -15.11 -18.85 -18.74
CA VAL A 72 -15.29 -17.62 -19.52
C VAL A 72 -13.97 -16.87 -19.62
N SER A 73 -13.29 -16.69 -18.49
CA SER A 73 -12.01 -15.99 -18.40
C SER A 73 -11.24 -16.40 -17.14
N THR A 74 -9.92 -16.20 -17.17
CA THR A 74 -9.06 -16.24 -15.98
C THR A 74 -8.09 -15.08 -16.09
N ASN A 75 -8.04 -14.22 -15.08
CA ASN A 75 -7.17 -13.03 -15.05
C ASN A 75 -6.51 -12.89 -13.67
N MET A 76 -5.33 -12.27 -13.64
CA MET A 76 -4.77 -11.76 -12.39
C MET A 76 -5.55 -10.53 -11.94
N VAL A 77 -5.93 -10.48 -10.67
CA VAL A 77 -6.77 -9.43 -10.10
C VAL A 77 -6.17 -8.89 -8.80
N VAL A 78 -6.46 -7.62 -8.51
CA VAL A 78 -6.38 -7.08 -7.15
C VAL A 78 -7.73 -7.34 -6.51
N TYR A 79 -7.82 -8.35 -5.66
CA TYR A 79 -9.11 -8.78 -5.10
C TYR A 79 -9.49 -8.03 -3.81
N ASP A 80 -8.48 -7.53 -3.10
CA ASP A 80 -8.61 -6.81 -1.84
C ASP A 80 -7.34 -5.98 -1.63
N TYR A 81 -7.30 -4.75 -2.16
CA TYR A 81 -6.05 -4.01 -2.26
C TYR A 81 -5.33 -3.90 -0.89
N PRO A 82 -4.01 -4.21 -0.84
CA PRO A 82 -3.12 -4.45 -1.97
C PRO A 82 -2.94 -5.92 -2.40
N SER A 83 -3.80 -6.82 -1.93
CA SER A 83 -3.74 -8.26 -2.19
C SER A 83 -4.06 -8.61 -3.65
N VAL A 84 -3.22 -9.48 -4.23
CA VAL A 84 -3.26 -9.90 -5.63
C VAL A 84 -3.53 -11.41 -5.69
N GLY A 85 -4.32 -11.84 -6.68
CA GLY A 85 -4.67 -13.24 -6.89
C GLY A 85 -5.11 -13.51 -8.33
N ALA A 86 -5.60 -14.71 -8.61
CA ALA A 86 -6.26 -15.04 -9.88
C ALA A 86 -7.76 -15.21 -9.69
N MET A 87 -8.53 -14.59 -10.58
CA MET A 87 -9.98 -14.75 -10.69
C MET A 87 -10.32 -15.55 -11.93
N THR A 88 -11.04 -16.67 -11.77
CA THR A 88 -11.66 -17.44 -12.85
C THR A 88 -13.16 -17.22 -12.85
N ILE A 89 -13.71 -16.78 -13.99
CA ILE A 89 -15.15 -16.70 -14.21
C ILE A 89 -15.60 -17.98 -14.91
N VAL A 90 -16.56 -18.68 -14.32
CA VAL A 90 -17.16 -19.90 -14.88
C VAL A 90 -18.66 -19.73 -15.03
N ARG A 91 -19.17 -20.01 -16.23
CA ARG A 91 -20.60 -19.99 -16.53
C ARG A 91 -21.17 -21.39 -16.34
N ASP A 92 -22.08 -21.53 -15.38
CA ASP A 92 -22.81 -22.77 -15.17
C ASP A 92 -23.63 -23.12 -16.41
N LYS A 93 -23.50 -24.36 -16.89
CA LYS A 93 -24.15 -24.81 -18.12
C LYS A 93 -25.65 -25.03 -17.96
N THR A 94 -26.11 -25.35 -16.76
CA THR A 94 -27.50 -25.64 -16.44
C THR A 94 -28.30 -24.36 -16.23
N THR A 95 -27.76 -23.42 -15.44
CA THR A 95 -28.46 -22.18 -15.07
C THR A 95 -28.08 -21.01 -15.97
N GLY A 96 -26.93 -21.05 -16.62
CA GLY A 96 -26.36 -19.93 -17.36
C GLY A 96 -25.73 -18.84 -16.48
N ILE A 97 -25.77 -19.00 -15.15
CA ILE A 97 -25.25 -18.03 -14.18
C ILE A 97 -23.72 -18.08 -14.17
N GLU A 98 -23.08 -16.91 -14.05
CA GLU A 98 -21.64 -16.80 -13.89
C GLU A 98 -21.25 -16.77 -12.41
N HIS A 99 -20.19 -17.50 -12.08
CA HIS A 99 -19.59 -17.56 -10.76
C HIS A 99 -18.13 -17.17 -10.85
N ARG A 100 -17.60 -16.49 -9.82
CA ARG A 100 -16.20 -16.10 -9.73
C ARG A 100 -15.49 -16.96 -8.69
N ILE A 101 -14.28 -17.39 -9.00
CA ILE A 101 -13.40 -18.14 -8.10
C ILE A 101 -12.10 -17.37 -7.96
N PHE A 102 -11.73 -17.04 -6.73
CA PHE A 102 -10.53 -16.29 -6.40
C PHE A 102 -9.50 -17.20 -5.71
N VAL A 103 -8.23 -17.06 -6.08
CA VAL A 103 -7.10 -17.73 -5.44
C VAL A 103 -6.02 -16.69 -5.14
N ASP A 104 -5.53 -16.64 -3.91
CA ASP A 104 -4.46 -15.72 -3.51
C ASP A 104 -3.14 -16.07 -4.22
N ALA A 105 -2.38 -15.05 -4.62
CA ALA A 105 -1.16 -15.24 -5.41
C ALA A 105 -0.01 -15.85 -4.61
N TYR A 106 0.00 -15.72 -3.29
CA TYR A 106 1.12 -16.12 -2.44
C TYR A 106 0.84 -17.43 -1.70
N THR A 107 -0.36 -17.60 -1.16
CA THR A 107 -0.74 -18.79 -0.39
C THR A 107 -1.32 -19.89 -1.27
N LEU A 108 -1.78 -19.55 -2.48
CA LEU A 108 -2.56 -20.43 -3.38
C LEU A 108 -3.88 -20.93 -2.75
N GLU A 109 -4.32 -20.31 -1.65
CA GLU A 109 -5.58 -20.61 -1.00
C GLU A 109 -6.74 -19.89 -1.71
N GLU A 110 -7.93 -20.47 -1.60
CA GLU A 110 -9.12 -19.87 -2.16
C GLU A 110 -9.62 -18.70 -1.31
N VAL A 111 -9.93 -17.58 -1.97
CA VAL A 111 -10.53 -16.40 -1.34
C VAL A 111 -12.05 -16.44 -1.55
N GLN A 112 -12.80 -16.17 -0.49
CA GLN A 112 -14.26 -16.18 -0.54
C GLN A 112 -14.80 -15.04 -1.41
N ASP A 113 -15.63 -15.36 -2.40
CA ASP A 113 -16.36 -14.39 -3.22
C ASP A 113 -17.55 -13.81 -2.43
N LYS A 114 -17.24 -12.93 -1.48
CA LYS A 114 -18.20 -12.14 -0.71
C LYS A 114 -17.63 -10.75 -0.46
N PRO A 115 -18.47 -9.73 -0.24
CA PRO A 115 -17.97 -8.39 0.09
C PRO A 115 -17.09 -8.42 1.34
N ALA A 116 -15.91 -7.82 1.25
CA ALA A 116 -15.10 -7.55 2.43
C ALA A 116 -15.76 -6.49 3.32
N THR A 117 -15.54 -6.57 4.62
CA THR A 117 -15.97 -5.56 5.60
C THR A 117 -14.81 -5.22 6.52
N GLU A 118 -14.97 -4.23 7.40
CA GLU A 118 -13.92 -3.81 8.36
C GLU A 118 -13.31 -4.98 9.16
N THR A 119 -14.05 -6.08 9.34
CA THR A 119 -13.62 -7.23 10.13
C THR A 119 -13.73 -8.57 9.40
N ALA A 120 -14.35 -8.65 8.23
CA ALA A 120 -14.53 -9.89 7.49
C ALA A 120 -13.76 -9.87 6.17
N LEU A 121 -12.99 -10.93 5.93
CA LEU A 121 -12.28 -11.16 4.68
C LEU A 121 -13.26 -11.35 3.52
N GLY A 122 -12.85 -10.93 2.34
CA GLY A 122 -13.64 -11.05 1.13
C GLY A 122 -12.94 -10.38 -0.04
N VAL A 123 -13.73 -9.92 -0.99
CA VAL A 123 -13.27 -9.17 -2.15
C VAL A 123 -13.99 -7.83 -2.25
N TRP A 124 -13.35 -6.84 -2.84
CA TRP A 124 -13.97 -5.55 -3.15
C TRP A 124 -13.34 -4.91 -4.40
N SER A 125 -14.10 -4.02 -5.04
CA SER A 125 -13.68 -3.33 -6.26
C SER A 125 -13.10 -1.96 -5.95
N MET A 126 -11.92 -1.67 -6.50
CA MET A 126 -11.29 -0.35 -6.39
C MET A 126 -12.17 0.72 -7.03
N TYR A 127 -12.79 0.41 -8.17
CA TYR A 127 -13.67 1.34 -8.88
C TYR A 127 -14.92 1.68 -8.07
N GLU A 128 -15.46 0.74 -7.28
CA GLU A 128 -16.64 0.96 -6.45
C GLU A 128 -16.34 1.83 -5.21
N GLN A 129 -15.07 1.90 -4.78
CA GLN A 129 -14.65 2.75 -3.65
C GLN A 129 -14.41 4.22 -4.05
N VAL A 130 -14.24 4.52 -5.34
CA VAL A 130 -13.97 5.89 -5.80
C VAL A 130 -15.29 6.64 -6.01
N SER A 131 -15.54 7.63 -5.15
CA SER A 131 -16.69 8.52 -5.29
C SER A 131 -16.57 9.43 -6.51
N LYS A 132 -17.69 10.02 -6.96
CA LYS A 132 -17.68 10.95 -8.10
C LYS A 132 -16.79 12.16 -7.87
N ASP A 133 -16.87 12.79 -6.70
CA ASP A 133 -16.02 13.94 -6.36
C ASP A 133 -14.55 13.55 -6.34
N LYS A 134 -14.24 12.32 -5.89
CA LYS A 134 -12.88 11.78 -5.91
C LYS A 134 -12.36 11.53 -7.33
N MET A 135 -13.22 11.16 -8.28
CA MET A 135 -12.81 10.99 -9.67
C MET A 135 -12.30 12.29 -10.31
N ASP A 136 -12.90 13.44 -9.99
CA ASP A 136 -12.47 14.73 -10.54
C ASP A 136 -11.11 15.16 -9.94
N GLU A 137 -10.91 14.94 -8.64
CA GLU A 137 -9.59 15.12 -7.99
C GLU A 137 -8.54 14.20 -8.63
N ASN A 138 -8.87 12.93 -8.79
CA ASN A 138 -7.99 11.92 -9.37
C ASN A 138 -7.58 12.29 -10.80
N LEU A 139 -8.51 12.82 -11.60
CA LEU A 139 -8.21 13.25 -12.97
C LEU A 139 -7.23 14.44 -12.99
N ASN A 140 -7.37 15.39 -12.05
CA ASN A 140 -6.43 16.49 -11.92
C ASN A 140 -5.04 16.00 -11.51
N ASP A 141 -4.96 15.02 -10.62
CA ASP A 141 -3.69 14.44 -10.20
C ASP A 141 -3.02 13.62 -11.31
N TRP A 142 -3.80 12.86 -12.10
CA TRP A 142 -3.30 12.22 -13.32
C TRP A 142 -2.69 13.26 -14.28
N GLN A 143 -3.37 14.39 -14.50
CA GLN A 143 -2.86 15.46 -15.37
C GLN A 143 -1.53 16.04 -14.87
N LYS A 144 -1.36 16.23 -13.56
CA LYS A 144 -0.08 16.66 -12.98
C LYS A 144 1.01 15.61 -13.21
N SER A 145 0.69 14.33 -13.02
CA SER A 145 1.60 13.21 -13.29
C SER A 145 2.06 13.18 -14.76
N GLU A 146 1.13 13.40 -15.71
CA GLU A 146 1.44 13.50 -17.14
C GLU A 146 2.30 14.73 -17.47
N GLN A 147 2.01 15.88 -16.86
CA GLN A 147 2.81 17.10 -17.06
C GLN A 147 4.23 16.92 -16.54
N PHE A 148 4.39 16.31 -15.37
CA PHE A 148 5.69 15.97 -14.81
C PHE A 148 6.46 15.00 -15.72
N THR A 149 5.80 13.94 -16.20
CA THR A 149 6.41 12.99 -17.15
C THR A 149 6.88 13.69 -18.42
N LYS A 150 6.05 14.53 -19.05
CA LYS A 150 6.42 15.29 -20.25
C LYS A 150 7.61 16.23 -20.00
N LYS A 151 7.68 16.86 -18.82
CA LYS A 151 8.84 17.68 -18.42
C LYS A 151 10.11 16.83 -18.34
N LEU A 152 10.04 15.65 -17.73
CA LEU A 152 11.18 14.72 -17.67
C LEU A 152 11.62 14.25 -19.05
N GLU A 153 10.68 13.89 -19.94
CA GLU A 153 10.99 13.49 -21.31
C GLU A 153 11.67 14.62 -22.08
N GLN A 154 11.16 15.85 -21.96
CA GLN A 154 11.75 17.02 -22.60
C GLN A 154 13.16 17.30 -22.08
N GLU A 155 13.37 17.28 -20.76
CA GLU A 155 14.70 17.50 -20.18
C GLU A 155 15.69 16.39 -20.54
N GLY A 156 15.24 15.13 -20.54
CA GLY A 156 16.03 13.99 -21.01
C GLY A 156 16.49 14.18 -22.45
N ASN A 157 15.57 14.55 -23.35
CA ASN A 157 15.89 14.85 -24.75
C ASN A 157 16.86 16.03 -24.89
N ASN A 158 16.68 17.10 -24.11
CA ASN A 158 17.55 18.29 -24.13
C ASN A 158 19.00 17.96 -23.77
N ILE A 159 19.23 16.96 -22.91
CA ILE A 159 20.57 16.52 -22.50
C ILE A 159 21.04 15.26 -23.23
N GLY A 160 20.32 14.86 -24.28
CA GLY A 160 20.69 13.76 -25.18
C GLY A 160 20.51 12.35 -24.59
N ILE A 161 19.63 12.19 -23.59
CA ILE A 161 19.26 10.88 -23.06
C ILE A 161 18.16 10.28 -23.94
N ASP A 162 18.43 9.12 -24.53
CA ASP A 162 17.41 8.31 -25.19
C ASP A 162 16.57 7.57 -24.15
N ILE A 163 15.37 8.07 -23.90
CA ILE A 163 14.40 7.50 -22.95
C ILE A 163 13.76 6.20 -23.45
N SER A 164 13.95 5.83 -24.72
CA SER A 164 13.49 4.54 -25.27
C SER A 164 14.46 3.39 -25.00
N ALA A 165 15.68 3.70 -24.56
CA ALA A 165 16.69 2.74 -24.13
C ALA A 165 16.74 2.63 -22.59
N PRO A 166 17.27 1.53 -22.04
CA PRO A 166 17.53 1.42 -20.60
C PRO A 166 18.40 2.58 -20.10
N ILE A 167 17.89 3.28 -19.07
CA ILE A 167 18.58 4.41 -18.46
C ILE A 167 19.78 3.91 -17.63
N THR A 168 20.93 4.53 -17.78
CA THR A 168 22.16 4.23 -17.01
C THR A 168 22.24 5.08 -15.74
N GLU A 169 23.06 4.68 -14.76
CA GLU A 169 23.34 5.52 -13.57
C GLU A 169 23.89 6.90 -13.95
N GLU A 170 24.70 6.99 -15.02
CA GLU A 170 25.19 8.26 -15.56
C GLU A 170 24.03 9.13 -16.09
N ASN A 171 23.08 8.53 -16.81
CA ASN A 171 21.89 9.23 -17.29
C ASN A 171 21.03 9.74 -16.13
N ILE A 172 20.81 8.92 -15.09
CA ILE A 172 20.10 9.33 -13.87
C ILE A 172 20.79 10.51 -13.22
N LYS A 173 22.12 10.45 -13.07
CA LYS A 173 22.91 11.55 -12.49
C LYS A 173 22.78 12.84 -13.31
N LYS A 174 22.92 12.76 -14.64
CA LYS A 174 22.77 13.93 -15.54
C LYS A 174 21.38 14.55 -15.42
N LEU A 175 20.33 13.73 -15.39
CA LEU A 175 18.96 14.20 -15.26
C LEU A 175 18.72 14.86 -13.89
N SER A 176 19.22 14.24 -12.81
CA SER A 176 19.13 14.80 -11.46
C SER A 176 19.86 16.13 -11.34
N ASP A 177 21.10 16.23 -11.85
CA ASP A 177 21.87 17.49 -11.83
C ASP A 177 21.11 18.60 -12.59
N LYS A 178 20.50 18.26 -13.73
CA LYS A 178 19.72 19.21 -14.54
C LYS A 178 18.48 19.71 -13.80
N LEU A 179 17.73 18.82 -13.16
CA LEU A 179 16.52 19.14 -12.41
C LEU A 179 16.84 20.01 -11.18
N ASN A 180 17.87 19.64 -10.40
CA ASN A 180 18.32 20.38 -9.22
C ASN A 180 18.80 21.80 -9.57
N THR A 181 19.30 22.03 -10.79
CA THR A 181 19.71 23.36 -11.25
C THR A 181 18.51 24.29 -11.51
N ILE A 182 17.33 23.73 -11.79
CA ILE A 182 16.08 24.46 -12.06
C ILE A 182 15.33 24.73 -10.75
N SER A 183 15.37 23.81 -9.80
CA SER A 183 14.76 23.90 -8.46
C SER A 183 15.58 24.78 -7.51
N LYS A 184 15.64 26.09 -7.74
CA LYS A 184 16.12 27.01 -6.69
C LYS A 184 15.12 27.08 -5.53
N VAL A 185 15.32 26.21 -4.55
CA VAL A 185 15.00 26.32 -3.11
C VAL A 185 13.58 26.78 -2.77
N VAL A 186 12.69 25.82 -2.49
CA VAL A 186 11.60 26.02 -1.52
C VAL A 186 11.94 25.17 -0.30
N SER A 187 12.43 25.81 0.75
CA SER A 187 12.62 25.18 2.06
C SER A 187 11.27 24.66 2.57
N SER A 188 11.24 23.41 3.03
CA SER A 188 10.07 22.80 3.68
C SER A 188 9.49 23.73 4.77
N PRO A 189 8.17 23.99 4.80
CA PRO A 189 7.54 24.82 5.83
C PRO A 189 7.68 24.26 7.25
N CYS A 190 8.02 22.97 7.40
CA CYS A 190 8.06 22.28 8.69
C CYS A 190 9.38 22.43 9.46
N ASN A 191 10.40 23.09 8.91
CA ASN A 191 11.72 23.26 9.57
C ASN A 191 11.78 24.33 10.67
N SER A 192 10.66 24.61 11.34
CA SER A 192 10.54 25.74 12.26
C SER A 192 9.90 25.34 13.59
N THR A 193 10.41 24.32 14.30
CA THR A 193 10.45 24.39 15.77
C THR A 193 11.49 23.44 16.38
N VAL A 194 12.21 23.98 17.35
CA VAL A 194 13.33 23.43 18.13
C VAL A 194 13.11 21.97 18.58
N MET A 195 14.05 21.10 18.21
CA MET A 195 14.22 19.72 18.71
C MET A 195 14.79 19.71 20.14
N PRO A 196 14.31 18.87 21.07
CA PRO A 196 15.06 18.52 22.27
C PRO A 196 16.20 17.57 21.90
N THR A 197 17.41 17.97 22.25
CA THR A 197 18.63 17.17 22.10
C THR A 197 18.69 16.07 23.15
N THR A 198 18.58 14.82 22.75
CA THR A 198 19.28 13.71 23.42
C THR A 198 19.79 12.72 22.39
N THR A 199 21.10 12.60 22.38
CA THR A 199 21.98 11.62 21.71
C THR A 199 21.44 10.19 21.71
N ASP A 200 21.30 9.60 20.52
CA ASP A 200 22.12 8.44 20.12
C ASP A 200 22.07 8.23 18.60
N ALA A 201 23.20 7.78 18.06
CA ALA A 201 23.49 7.76 16.64
C ALA A 201 22.95 6.48 15.97
N SER A 202 21.81 6.57 15.27
CA SER A 202 21.42 5.54 14.26
C SER A 202 20.31 5.96 13.28
N THR A 203 20.16 7.24 12.93
CA THR A 203 19.21 7.64 11.86
C THR A 203 19.88 8.60 10.89
N LYS A 204 20.45 8.06 9.81
CA LYS A 204 20.86 8.88 8.66
C LYS A 204 19.61 9.23 7.87
N ALA A 205 18.99 10.36 8.18
CA ALA A 205 18.11 11.03 7.23
C ALA A 205 18.92 11.37 5.98
N LEU A 206 18.68 10.64 4.88
CA LEU A 206 19.27 10.91 3.58
C LEU A 206 18.51 12.07 2.93
N LEU A 207 18.80 13.29 3.38
CA LEU A 207 18.36 14.50 2.68
C LEU A 207 19.15 14.60 1.36
N ARG A 208 18.50 14.35 0.22
CA ARG A 208 19.00 14.77 -1.10
C ARG A 208 17.98 15.71 -1.72
N ASP A 209 18.51 16.86 -2.15
CA ASP A 209 17.79 17.97 -2.76
C ASP A 209 16.86 17.50 -3.89
N ASP A 210 15.67 18.11 -3.91
CA ASP A 210 14.51 17.97 -4.81
C ASP A 210 13.48 16.89 -4.49
N SER A 211 13.77 15.96 -3.59
CA SER A 211 12.74 15.06 -3.04
C SER A 211 13.02 14.75 -1.57
N THR A 212 12.15 15.21 -0.68
CA THR A 212 12.30 14.96 0.75
C THR A 212 11.74 13.57 1.06
N GLN A 213 12.62 12.59 1.23
CA GLN A 213 12.28 11.26 1.71
C GLN A 213 12.63 11.16 3.19
N VAL A 214 11.67 10.73 4.01
CA VAL A 214 11.88 10.39 5.41
C VAL A 214 11.29 9.03 5.66
N ILE A 215 12.09 8.15 6.28
CA ILE A 215 11.72 6.79 6.63
C ILE A 215 12.09 6.58 8.10
N LEU A 216 11.13 6.07 8.86
CA LEU A 216 11.33 5.46 10.17
C LEU A 216 11.64 3.99 9.92
N ASP A 217 12.71 3.49 10.53
CA ASP A 217 13.15 2.09 10.42
C ASP A 217 12.26 1.18 11.28
N VAL A 218 10.96 1.18 10.97
CA VAL A 218 9.97 0.29 11.60
C VAL A 218 10.17 -1.09 11.00
N ASP A 219 10.40 -2.08 11.85
CA ASP A 219 10.50 -3.47 11.41
C ASP A 219 9.16 -3.93 10.82
N THR A 220 9.22 -4.58 9.65
CA THR A 220 8.02 -5.10 9.00
C THR A 220 7.71 -6.49 9.53
N VAL A 221 6.53 -6.65 10.13
CA VAL A 221 6.04 -7.93 10.65
C VAL A 221 4.83 -8.39 9.85
N GLY A 222 4.87 -9.65 9.42
CA GLY A 222 3.74 -10.28 8.75
C GLY A 222 2.63 -10.68 9.73
N GLN A 223 1.38 -10.60 9.31
CA GLN A 223 0.27 -11.12 10.10
C GLN A 223 0.35 -12.65 10.27
N GLU A 224 0.22 -13.13 11.50
CA GLU A 224 0.28 -14.55 11.84
C GLU A 224 -0.98 -15.31 11.44
N LYS A 225 -2.12 -14.60 11.36
CA LYS A 225 -3.41 -15.12 10.91
C LYS A 225 -3.97 -14.21 9.82
N ASN A 226 -4.78 -14.75 8.91
CA ASN A 226 -5.34 -14.00 7.77
C ASN A 226 -6.26 -12.83 8.17
N PHE A 227 -6.69 -12.74 9.43
CA PHE A 227 -7.48 -11.61 9.98
C PHE A 227 -6.70 -10.74 10.99
N TYR A 228 -5.37 -10.88 11.08
CA TYR A 228 -4.50 -10.19 12.06
C TYR A 228 -3.80 -8.93 11.55
N CYS A 229 -4.28 -8.32 10.46
CA CYS A 229 -3.68 -7.09 9.95
C CYS A 229 -3.61 -5.95 11.00
N VAL A 230 -4.64 -5.81 11.85
CA VAL A 230 -4.65 -4.82 12.93
C VAL A 230 -3.67 -5.15 14.06
N PRO A 231 -3.71 -6.36 14.67
CA PRO A 231 -2.69 -6.77 15.64
C PRO A 231 -1.25 -6.64 15.14
N ALA A 232 -0.96 -7.11 13.92
CA ALA A 232 0.38 -7.00 13.34
C ALA A 232 0.82 -5.54 13.13
N THR A 233 -0.09 -4.67 12.68
CA THR A 233 0.20 -3.23 12.58
C THR A 233 0.46 -2.60 13.94
N ALA A 234 -0.31 -2.98 14.95
CA ALA A 234 -0.14 -2.49 16.32
C ALA A 234 1.16 -3.00 16.95
N GLU A 235 1.59 -4.23 16.67
CA GLU A 235 2.89 -4.77 17.03
C GLU A 235 4.03 -3.92 16.44
N MET A 236 4.02 -3.69 15.12
CA MET A 236 5.04 -2.85 14.45
C MET A 236 5.16 -1.45 15.07
N ILE A 237 4.02 -0.80 15.37
CA ILE A 237 4.01 0.54 15.97
C ILE A 237 4.43 0.50 17.45
N ALA A 238 4.02 -0.52 18.20
CA ALA A 238 4.39 -0.67 19.60
C ALA A 238 5.91 -0.92 19.75
N ASP A 239 6.47 -1.81 18.92
CA ASP A 239 7.89 -2.14 18.91
C ASP A 239 8.75 -0.91 18.58
N TRP A 240 8.33 -0.10 17.61
CA TRP A 240 8.98 1.19 17.30
C TRP A 240 9.06 2.11 18.53
N HIS A 241 8.05 2.08 19.39
CA HIS A 241 8.01 2.86 20.64
C HIS A 241 8.66 2.13 21.83
N GLY A 242 9.32 1.00 21.61
CA GLY A 242 10.06 0.24 22.61
C GLY A 242 9.19 -0.71 23.44
N TYR A 243 8.01 -1.09 22.95
CA TYR A 243 7.10 -2.02 23.62
C TYR A 243 6.86 -3.27 22.79
N SER A 244 7.15 -4.43 23.36
CA SER A 244 6.96 -5.71 22.67
C SER A 244 5.70 -6.43 23.14
N PHE A 245 4.87 -6.81 22.17
CA PHE A 245 3.63 -7.56 22.35
C PHE A 245 3.46 -8.57 21.23
N THR A 246 2.94 -9.75 21.52
CA THR A 246 2.55 -10.72 20.49
C THR A 246 1.23 -10.32 19.84
N GLN A 247 1.01 -10.68 18.56
CA GLN A 247 -0.27 -10.42 17.87
C GLN A 247 -1.48 -11.04 18.59
N ASP A 248 -1.34 -12.27 19.12
CA ASP A 248 -2.41 -12.92 19.90
C ASP A 248 -2.81 -12.12 21.14
N TYR A 249 -1.84 -11.58 21.87
CA TYR A 249 -2.09 -10.71 23.04
C TYR A 249 -2.84 -9.45 22.62
N ILE A 250 -2.34 -8.74 21.61
CA ILE A 250 -2.98 -7.51 21.11
C ILE A 250 -4.41 -7.80 20.65
N TYR A 251 -4.61 -8.90 19.92
CA TYR A 251 -5.93 -9.32 19.44
C TYR A 251 -6.92 -9.53 20.59
N GLN A 252 -6.51 -10.24 21.64
CA GLN A 252 -7.34 -10.50 22.82
C GLN A 252 -7.68 -9.21 23.57
N GLU A 253 -6.71 -8.32 23.77
CA GLU A 253 -6.91 -7.03 24.43
C GLU A 253 -7.78 -6.07 23.61
N MET A 254 -7.84 -6.24 22.28
CA MET A 254 -8.79 -5.55 21.41
C MET A 254 -10.18 -6.19 21.39
N GLY A 255 -10.42 -7.24 22.18
CA GLY A 255 -11.71 -7.91 22.33
C GLY A 255 -11.95 -9.05 21.33
N GLY A 256 -10.91 -9.51 20.63
CA GLY A 256 -10.98 -10.72 19.82
C GLY A 256 -10.95 -11.98 20.69
N THR A 257 -11.63 -13.05 20.26
CA THR A 257 -11.64 -14.33 20.99
C THR A 257 -10.83 -15.38 20.25
N ASN A 258 -10.07 -16.21 20.97
CA ASN A 258 -9.35 -17.33 20.35
C ASN A 258 -10.34 -18.29 19.66
N GLY A 259 -10.13 -18.51 18.35
CA GLY A 259 -11.02 -19.30 17.50
C GLY A 259 -11.95 -18.47 16.61
N ASP A 260 -12.07 -17.16 16.87
CA ASP A 260 -12.72 -16.25 15.92
C ASP A 260 -11.90 -16.16 14.64
N THR A 261 -12.59 -16.07 13.50
CA THR A 261 -12.00 -15.83 12.17
C THR A 261 -12.25 -14.39 11.69
N THR A 262 -12.48 -13.49 12.64
CA THR A 262 -12.94 -12.12 12.42
C THR A 262 -11.85 -11.15 12.88
N GLY A 263 -11.54 -10.17 12.04
CA GLY A 263 -10.55 -9.14 12.32
C GLY A 263 -11.03 -8.11 13.36
N ILE A 264 -10.14 -7.18 13.68
CA ILE A 264 -10.42 -6.09 14.62
C ILE A 264 -10.74 -4.81 13.86
N GLY A 265 -11.79 -4.09 14.27
CA GLY A 265 -12.12 -2.78 13.70
C GLY A 265 -11.31 -1.63 14.31
N PRO A 266 -11.24 -0.46 13.64
CA PRO A 266 -10.42 0.68 14.06
C PRO A 266 -10.80 1.27 15.42
N THR A 267 -12.05 1.10 15.88
CA THR A 267 -12.48 1.57 17.22
C THR A 267 -11.86 0.77 18.34
N ALA A 268 -11.82 -0.56 18.20
CA ALA A 268 -11.17 -1.44 19.17
C ALA A 268 -9.65 -1.21 19.16
N ALA A 269 -9.05 -1.07 17.98
CA ALA A 269 -7.65 -0.71 17.83
C ALA A 269 -7.29 0.59 18.58
N LEU A 270 -8.06 1.67 18.35
CA LEU A 270 -7.89 2.94 19.05
C LEU A 270 -8.05 2.80 20.57
N SER A 271 -9.01 1.99 21.02
CA SER A 271 -9.25 1.76 22.44
C SER A 271 -8.04 1.12 23.10
N TRP A 272 -7.45 0.10 22.46
CA TRP A 272 -6.22 -0.55 22.93
C TRP A 272 -5.01 0.39 22.93
N TYR A 273 -4.81 1.19 21.87
CA TYR A 273 -3.73 2.17 21.84
C TYR A 273 -3.79 3.14 23.02
N LYS A 274 -5.00 3.56 23.42
CA LYS A 274 -5.21 4.53 24.52
C LYS A 274 -5.20 3.90 25.91
N LEU A 275 -5.60 2.64 26.03
CA LEU A 275 -5.72 1.92 27.30
C LEU A 275 -4.36 1.90 28.01
N SER A 276 -4.36 2.05 29.34
CA SER A 276 -3.09 2.16 30.07
C SER A 276 -2.33 0.83 30.05
N ARG A 277 -1.00 0.89 30.17
CA ARG A 277 -0.15 -0.33 30.21
C ARG A 277 -0.48 -1.25 31.38
N ASN A 278 -0.92 -0.69 32.51
CA ASN A 278 -1.33 -1.47 33.68
C ASN A 278 -2.66 -2.21 33.44
N GLU A 279 -3.45 -1.75 32.46
CA GLU A 279 -4.71 -2.35 32.05
C GLU A 279 -4.57 -3.16 30.76
N GLY A 280 -3.34 -3.37 30.27
CA GLY A 280 -3.04 -4.23 29.11
C GLY A 280 -2.90 -3.51 27.76
N GLY A 281 -3.13 -2.19 27.71
CA GLY A 281 -3.00 -1.38 26.49
C GLY A 281 -1.60 -0.81 26.22
N LEU A 282 -1.48 -0.03 25.15
CA LEU A 282 -0.19 0.60 24.78
C LEU A 282 0.15 1.82 25.66
N GLY A 283 -0.85 2.52 26.19
CA GLY A 283 -0.68 3.74 26.99
C GLY A 283 -0.48 5.02 26.16
N ALA A 284 -0.75 4.98 24.86
CA ALA A 284 -0.72 6.14 23.97
C ALA A 284 -2.01 6.97 24.10
N THR A 285 -2.22 7.58 25.27
CA THR A 285 -3.51 8.17 25.69
C THR A 285 -4.03 9.30 24.81
N ARG A 286 -3.15 9.96 24.04
CA ARG A 286 -3.49 11.06 23.13
C ARG A 286 -3.82 10.60 21.71
N SER A 287 -3.77 9.29 21.45
CA SER A 287 -4.09 8.71 20.15
C SER A 287 -5.51 9.05 19.72
N TYR A 288 -5.70 9.21 18.41
CA TYR A 288 -7.00 9.49 17.82
C TYR A 288 -7.08 8.95 16.39
N LYS A 289 -8.32 8.67 15.95
CA LYS A 289 -8.60 8.24 14.58
C LYS A 289 -9.23 9.37 13.76
N THR A 290 -8.96 9.42 12.46
CA THR A 290 -9.53 10.40 11.53
C THR A 290 -9.79 9.78 10.16
N THR A 291 -10.87 10.22 9.51
CA THR A 291 -11.17 9.96 8.10
C THR A 291 -10.84 11.16 7.21
N SER A 292 -10.50 12.30 7.81
CA SER A 292 -9.95 13.46 7.09
C SER A 292 -8.45 13.27 6.92
N LEU A 293 -8.05 12.74 5.77
CA LEU A 293 -6.66 12.39 5.47
C LEU A 293 -5.91 13.60 4.91
N SER A 294 -4.74 13.88 5.47
CA SER A 294 -3.88 15.00 5.05
C SER A 294 -2.45 14.50 4.92
N PHE A 295 -1.84 14.71 3.75
CA PHE A 295 -0.45 14.34 3.52
C PHE A 295 0.50 15.15 4.42
N THR A 296 0.29 16.47 4.54
CA THR A 296 1.07 17.32 5.46
C THR A 296 0.97 16.85 6.92
N LYS A 297 -0.20 16.37 7.35
CA LYS A 297 -0.34 15.79 8.69
C LYS A 297 0.47 14.49 8.83
N ALA A 298 0.42 13.60 7.84
CA ALA A 298 1.26 12.39 7.84
C ALA A 298 2.74 12.74 7.92
N MET A 299 3.21 13.69 7.10
CA MET A 299 4.60 14.17 7.15
C MET A 299 4.97 14.63 8.56
N SER A 300 4.13 15.47 9.18
CA SER A 300 4.42 15.96 10.52
C SER A 300 4.53 14.84 11.56
N GLU A 301 3.69 13.81 11.50
CA GLU A 301 3.78 12.68 12.45
C GLU A 301 5.06 11.88 12.24
N ILE A 302 5.44 11.63 10.98
CA ILE A 302 6.71 10.98 10.65
C ILE A 302 7.90 11.83 11.11
N ASP A 303 7.90 13.15 10.89
CA ASP A 303 8.94 14.07 11.36
C ASP A 303 9.05 14.09 12.90
N TYR A 304 7.96 13.78 13.60
CA TYR A 304 7.93 13.59 15.07
C TYR A 304 8.20 12.15 15.52
N TYR A 305 8.73 11.28 14.64
CA TYR A 305 9.05 9.87 14.91
C TYR A 305 7.83 9.04 15.35
N ARG A 306 6.66 9.31 14.77
CA ARG A 306 5.40 8.63 15.09
C ARG A 306 4.84 7.92 13.85
N PRO A 307 5.16 6.62 13.66
CA PRO A 307 4.42 5.83 12.69
C PRO A 307 2.96 5.74 13.11
N PHE A 308 2.08 5.53 12.15
CA PHE A 308 0.65 5.53 12.39
C PHE A 308 -0.03 4.42 11.60
N ALA A 309 -1.19 3.96 12.09
CA ALA A 309 -1.94 2.93 11.40
C ALA A 309 -2.74 3.55 10.24
N SER A 310 -2.62 2.96 9.06
CA SER A 310 -3.30 3.29 7.81
C SER A 310 -4.30 2.19 7.47
N PHE A 311 -5.58 2.54 7.37
CA PHE A 311 -6.67 1.61 7.10
C PHE A 311 -7.23 1.82 5.70
N THR A 312 -7.37 0.72 4.96
CA THR A 312 -8.28 0.63 3.80
C THR A 312 -9.63 0.07 4.27
N SER A 313 -10.49 -0.41 3.36
CA SER A 313 -11.83 -0.94 3.70
C SER A 313 -11.82 -2.08 4.73
N ASN A 314 -10.79 -2.92 4.72
CA ASN A 314 -10.75 -4.17 5.48
C ASN A 314 -9.31 -4.62 5.80
N HIS A 315 -8.32 -3.75 5.56
CA HIS A 315 -6.92 -4.01 5.83
C HIS A 315 -6.29 -2.88 6.63
N CYS A 316 -5.30 -3.21 7.46
CA CYS A 316 -4.59 -2.28 8.32
C CYS A 316 -3.08 -2.45 8.12
N ARG A 317 -2.37 -1.32 8.02
CA ARG A 317 -0.95 -1.23 7.64
C ARG A 317 -0.27 -0.17 8.49
N ALA A 318 1.04 -0.25 8.71
CA ALA A 318 1.79 0.82 9.37
C ALA A 318 2.36 1.77 8.32
N CYS A 319 2.08 3.07 8.44
CA CYS A 319 2.79 4.10 7.70
C CYS A 319 4.02 4.52 8.50
N ALA A 320 5.20 4.36 7.89
CA ALA A 320 6.49 4.61 8.53
C ALA A 320 7.34 5.63 7.76
N GLY A 321 6.78 6.35 6.79
CA GLY A 321 7.56 7.33 6.04
C GLY A 321 6.77 8.07 4.99
N TYR A 322 7.44 9.01 4.33
CA TYR A 322 6.91 9.75 3.20
C TYR A 322 8.00 10.07 2.18
N TRP A 323 7.56 10.31 0.94
CA TRP A 323 8.40 10.81 -0.14
C TRP A 323 7.64 11.88 -0.88
N VAL A 324 8.18 13.10 -0.86
CA VAL A 324 7.61 14.25 -1.59
C VAL A 324 8.19 14.30 -3.00
N PHE A 325 7.31 14.37 -3.99
CA PHE A 325 7.66 14.60 -5.38
C PHE A 325 7.11 15.97 -5.80
N TYR A 326 7.84 17.03 -5.45
CA TYR A 326 7.47 18.40 -5.78
C TYR A 326 7.18 18.52 -7.30
N ASP A 327 6.10 19.22 -7.64
CA ASP A 327 5.57 19.38 -9.02
C ASP A 327 4.90 18.15 -9.65
N SER A 328 4.75 17.04 -8.93
CA SER A 328 3.94 15.90 -9.36
C SER A 328 2.71 15.71 -8.44
N ALA A 329 1.83 14.77 -8.78
CA ALA A 329 0.80 14.28 -7.86
C ALA A 329 1.18 12.95 -7.19
N ASP A 330 2.46 12.57 -7.30
CA ASP A 330 2.96 11.24 -6.96
C ASP A 330 3.56 11.19 -5.54
N ASP A 331 3.26 12.17 -4.67
CA ASP A 331 3.61 12.13 -3.25
C ASP A 331 3.25 10.76 -2.66
N CYS A 332 4.19 10.12 -1.99
CA CYS A 332 4.03 8.75 -1.50
C CYS A 332 4.13 8.66 0.03
N LEU A 333 3.42 7.68 0.58
CA LEU A 333 3.64 7.15 1.92
C LEU A 333 4.48 5.87 1.84
N TYR A 334 5.35 5.68 2.82
CA TYR A 334 6.07 4.43 3.02
C TYR A 334 5.24 3.52 3.92
N ILE A 335 4.85 2.36 3.39
CA ILE A 335 3.91 1.46 4.03
C ILE A 335 4.61 0.14 4.35
N ASN A 336 4.54 -0.23 5.62
CA ASN A 336 4.83 -1.56 6.12
C ASN A 336 3.49 -2.30 6.20
N ASP A 337 3.27 -3.23 5.28
CA ASP A 337 2.03 -3.96 5.14
C ASP A 337 2.18 -5.37 5.73
N PRO A 338 1.36 -5.77 6.71
CA PRO A 338 1.47 -7.09 7.33
C PRO A 338 0.96 -8.25 6.45
N GLY A 339 0.24 -7.97 5.37
CA GLY A 339 -0.34 -8.94 4.45
C GLY A 339 0.68 -9.91 3.86
N SER A 340 0.23 -11.14 3.59
CA SER A 340 1.02 -12.21 2.94
C SER A 340 2.41 -12.42 3.54
N GLY A 341 2.53 -12.27 4.86
CA GLY A 341 3.76 -12.44 5.63
C GLY A 341 4.72 -11.24 5.58
N GLY A 342 4.20 -10.03 5.35
CA GLY A 342 4.97 -8.80 5.38
C GLY A 342 5.44 -8.35 3.99
N SER A 343 5.18 -7.09 3.65
CA SER A 343 5.75 -6.40 2.48
C SER A 343 5.95 -4.92 2.79
N VAL A 344 6.82 -4.28 1.99
CA VAL A 344 7.13 -2.87 2.14
C VAL A 344 7.05 -2.19 0.80
N TYR A 345 6.38 -1.04 0.75
CA TYR A 345 6.21 -0.33 -0.50
C TYR A 345 5.97 1.17 -0.30
N TRP A 346 6.31 1.94 -1.35
CA TRP A 346 5.80 3.29 -1.53
C TRP A 346 4.43 3.22 -2.16
N GLU A 347 3.46 3.93 -1.60
CA GLU A 347 2.11 4.07 -2.16
C GLU A 347 1.84 5.55 -2.39
N ALA A 348 1.44 5.92 -3.61
CA ALA A 348 1.05 7.30 -3.88
C ALA A 348 -0.15 7.70 -3.01
N VAL A 349 -0.26 8.95 -2.62
CA VAL A 349 -1.40 9.46 -1.85
C VAL A 349 -2.59 9.66 -2.77
N SER A 350 -2.33 10.17 -3.98
CA SER A 350 -3.37 10.31 -5.00
C SER A 350 -3.91 8.93 -5.37
N GLY A 351 -5.23 8.77 -5.36
CA GLY A 351 -5.87 7.51 -5.70
C GLY A 351 -5.68 6.36 -4.71
N SER A 352 -5.06 6.59 -3.55
CA SER A 352 -4.97 5.56 -2.50
C SER A 352 -6.39 5.21 -2.00
N PRO A 353 -6.68 3.92 -1.73
CA PRO A 353 -7.92 3.50 -1.08
C PRO A 353 -7.90 3.69 0.44
N GLU A 354 -6.88 4.36 1.00
CA GLU A 354 -6.85 4.71 2.42
C GLU A 354 -8.10 5.54 2.78
N GLY A 355 -8.82 5.08 3.80
CA GLY A 355 -10.05 5.73 4.28
C GLY A 355 -9.96 6.25 5.71
N LEU A 356 -8.99 5.76 6.49
CA LEU A 356 -8.85 6.10 7.90
C LEU A 356 -7.40 5.98 8.37
N ARG A 357 -7.01 6.86 9.29
CA ARG A 357 -5.75 6.76 10.04
C ARG A 357 -5.98 6.74 11.54
N ILE A 358 -5.12 6.04 12.26
CA ILE A 358 -4.96 6.19 13.71
C ILE A 358 -3.56 6.72 13.98
N TYR A 359 -3.47 7.97 14.43
CA TYR A 359 -2.23 8.54 14.91
C TYR A 359 -2.00 8.10 16.36
N VAL A 360 -0.88 7.42 16.59
CA VAL A 360 -0.52 6.84 17.90
C VAL A 360 0.39 7.82 18.64
N ILE A 361 -0.11 8.38 19.75
CA ILE A 361 0.55 9.50 20.45
C ILE A 361 0.53 9.25 21.96
N PHE A 362 1.74 9.23 22.55
CA PHE A 362 1.97 9.09 23.98
C PHE A 362 1.75 10.41 24.75
#